data_AF-A0A661AYS8-F1
#
_entry.id   AF-A0A661AYS8-F1
#
_cell.length_a   1.000
_cell.length_b   1.000
_cell.length_c   1.000
_cell.angle_alpha   90.00
_cell.angle_beta   90.00
_cell.angle_gamma   90.00
#
_symmetry.space_group_name_H-M   'P 1'
#
loop_
_entity.id
_entity.type
_entity.pdbx_description
1 polymer ?
#
loop_
_entity_poly.entity_id
_entity_poly.type
_entity_poly.pdbx_seq_one_letter_code
_entity_poly.pdbx_strand_id
1 'polypeptide(L)'
;MKFRAIITIGFLTSSAFAVGLGGYYEVQTRFAEDGAWQLFEPSHRFELRLNASPWRDTEAFTKFYAELSRMQDNDPERQLHEYTLLEGHLKYRWPRHFEILAFTRENRYWFPQGLFELVNADQLTDGGNSQGARFDYWGFYGISGLAYYSDWSGSGGEDALVFRLNAPCFGDRIRLGATAGRKDWGESTSDYNSVISGDIGVSAGRILPTAEGFGNIDITGQIATSRVPGESDSVDDIAWAAEIRQLKLGPVEIQ
;
A
#
# COMPACT_ATOMS: atom_id res chain seq x y z
N MET A 1 -31.61 9.50 10.35
CA MET A 1 -30.94 10.66 9.71
C MET A 1 -29.52 10.73 10.27
N LYS A 2 -28.48 10.97 9.45
CA LYS A 2 -27.06 10.97 9.92
C LYS A 2 -26.62 12.41 10.23
N PHE A 3 -26.07 12.66 11.41
CA PHE A 3 -25.46 13.94 11.77
C PHE A 3 -23.94 13.73 11.86
N ARG A 4 -23.17 14.43 11.01
CA ARG A 4 -21.71 14.40 11.03
C ARG A 4 -21.18 15.69 11.63
N ALA A 5 -20.47 15.61 12.75
CA ALA A 5 -19.67 16.70 13.29
C ALA A 5 -18.19 16.39 12.98
N ILE A 6 -17.60 17.16 12.07
CA ILE A 6 -16.16 17.09 11.78
C ILE A 6 -15.47 18.05 12.74
N ILE A 7 -14.72 17.52 13.69
CA ILE A 7 -13.87 18.33 14.58
C ILE A 7 -12.44 18.21 14.07
N THR A 8 -11.93 19.29 13.46
CA THR A 8 -10.51 19.40 13.08
C THR A 8 -9.75 20.06 14.21
N ILE A 9 -8.81 19.34 14.85
CA ILE A 9 -7.98 19.88 15.93
C ILE A 9 -6.61 20.28 15.37
N GLY A 10 -6.17 21.49 15.71
CA GLY A 10 -4.98 22.13 15.16
C GLY A 10 -3.64 21.60 15.68
N PHE A 11 -2.57 21.97 14.97
CA PHE A 11 -1.18 21.59 15.22
C PHE A 11 -0.63 22.22 16.51
N LEU A 12 -0.02 21.41 17.38
CA LEU A 12 0.84 21.89 18.46
C LEU A 12 2.27 21.94 17.92
N THR A 13 2.73 23.14 17.54
CA THR A 13 4.10 23.33 17.05
C THR A 13 5.04 23.59 18.22
N SER A 14 5.81 22.57 18.63
CA SER A 14 7.12 22.77 19.25
C SER A 14 8.18 22.22 18.30
N SER A 15 9.24 23.01 18.08
CA SER A 15 10.08 23.07 16.88
C SER A 15 11.04 21.88 16.63
N ALA A 16 10.67 20.67 17.03
CA ALA A 16 11.37 19.43 16.68
C ALA A 16 10.42 18.23 16.47
N PHE A 17 9.17 18.34 16.91
CA PHE A 17 8.17 17.27 16.88
C PHE A 17 6.88 17.86 16.31
N ALA A 18 6.67 17.70 15.01
CA ALA A 18 5.36 18.02 14.43
C ALA A 18 4.43 16.86 14.75
N VAL A 19 3.44 17.07 15.60
CA VAL A 19 2.36 16.11 15.86
C VAL A 19 1.06 16.73 15.37
N GLY A 20 0.40 16.03 14.46
CA GLY A 20 -0.96 16.28 14.02
C GLY A 20 -1.91 15.27 14.64
N LEU A 21 -3.10 15.75 14.96
CA LEU A 21 -4.20 14.96 15.47
C LEU A 21 -5.42 15.25 14.60
N GLY A 22 -6.05 14.19 14.11
CA GLY A 22 -7.25 14.27 13.30
C GLY A 22 -8.20 13.12 13.63
N GLY A 23 -9.33 13.07 12.93
CA GLY A 23 -10.33 12.03 13.16
C GLY A 23 -11.74 12.59 13.14
N TYR A 24 -12.67 11.81 13.66
CA TYR A 24 -14.07 12.23 13.81
C TYR A 24 -14.72 11.55 15.01
N TYR A 25 -15.80 12.16 15.45
CA TYR A 25 -16.74 11.55 16.37
C TYR A 25 -18.13 11.64 15.75
N GLU A 26 -18.79 10.50 15.57
CA GLU A 26 -20.13 10.40 14.99
C GLU A 26 -21.08 9.78 16.01
N VAL A 27 -22.26 10.38 16.14
CA VAL A 27 -23.36 9.82 16.93
C VAL A 27 -24.52 9.54 15.98
N GLN A 28 -24.93 8.28 15.93
CA GLN A 28 -26.06 7.84 15.14
C GLN A 28 -27.23 7.50 16.05
N THR A 29 -28.34 8.22 15.89
CA THR A 29 -29.61 7.96 16.56
C THR A 29 -30.68 7.56 15.55
N ARG A 30 -31.69 6.82 16.01
CA ARG A 30 -32.83 6.42 15.19
C ARG A 30 -33.98 7.41 15.33
N PHE A 31 -34.74 7.51 14.26
CA PHE A 31 -36.03 8.18 14.25
C PHE A 31 -37.09 7.08 14.21
N ALA A 32 -37.91 7.00 15.25
CA ALA A 32 -38.94 5.99 15.38
C ALA A 32 -40.11 6.29 14.43
N GLU A 33 -40.91 5.26 14.13
CA GLU A 33 -42.07 5.37 13.23
C GLU A 33 -43.15 6.33 13.77
N ASP A 34 -43.20 6.53 15.08
CA ASP A 34 -44.07 7.48 15.77
C ASP A 34 -43.59 8.95 15.69
N GLY A 35 -42.47 9.20 15.01
CA GLY A 35 -41.89 10.52 14.86
C GLY A 35 -41.01 10.97 16.03
N ALA A 36 -40.76 10.10 17.02
CA ALA A 36 -39.88 10.41 18.14
C ALA A 36 -38.41 10.11 17.82
N TRP A 37 -37.51 10.96 18.31
CA TRP A 37 -36.07 10.68 18.29
C TRP A 37 -35.70 9.70 19.41
N GLN A 38 -35.09 8.57 19.05
CA GLN A 38 -34.55 7.62 20.02
C GLN A 38 -33.14 8.06 20.45
N LEU A 39 -33.08 9.06 21.33
CA LEU A 39 -31.82 9.65 21.82
C LEU A 39 -31.11 8.81 22.88
N PHE A 40 -31.81 7.84 23.49
CA PHE A 40 -31.31 7.04 24.62
C PHE A 40 -30.61 5.74 24.19
N GLU A 41 -30.60 5.45 22.89
CA GLU A 41 -29.94 4.28 22.29
C GLU A 41 -29.03 4.68 21.11
N PRO A 42 -28.09 5.63 21.31
CA PRO A 42 -27.17 6.03 20.25
C PRO A 42 -26.12 4.94 19.96
N SER A 43 -25.69 4.87 18.70
CA SER A 43 -24.39 4.31 18.34
C SER A 43 -23.38 5.44 18.29
N HIS A 44 -22.27 5.26 18.98
CA HIS A 44 -21.15 6.19 19.02
C HIS A 44 -19.99 5.60 18.24
N ARG A 45 -19.46 6.35 17.29
CA ARG A 45 -18.27 6.00 16.53
C ARG A 45 -17.22 7.06 16.72
N PHE A 46 -16.00 6.62 16.94
CA PHE A 46 -14.87 7.49 17.16
C PHE A 46 -13.72 6.99 16.29
N GLU A 47 -13.12 7.87 15.51
CA GLU A 47 -11.88 7.61 14.80
C GLU A 47 -10.85 8.64 15.24
N LEU A 48 -9.65 8.16 15.57
CA LEU A 48 -8.51 8.99 15.91
C LEU A 48 -7.38 8.71 14.93
N ARG A 49 -6.84 9.75 14.32
CA ARG A 49 -5.64 9.72 13.49
C ARG A 49 -4.56 10.53 14.17
N LEU A 50 -3.41 9.90 14.37
CA LEU A 50 -2.21 10.56 14.88
C LEU A 50 -1.16 10.51 13.79
N ASN A 51 -0.61 11.65 13.43
CA ASN A 51 0.52 11.75 12.52
C ASN A 51 1.65 12.50 13.23
N ALA A 52 2.87 12.01 13.14
CA ALA A 52 4.01 12.61 13.81
C ALA A 52 5.27 12.55 12.94
N SER A 53 6.13 13.53 13.10
CA SER A 53 7.52 13.49 12.59
C SER A 53 8.45 13.67 13.78
N PRO A 54 8.75 12.59 14.53
CA PRO A 54 9.51 12.69 15.77
C PRO A 54 10.98 13.09 15.56
N TRP A 55 11.53 12.79 14.38
CA TRP A 55 12.85 13.22 13.96
C TRP A 55 12.81 13.72 12.52
N ARG A 56 13.89 14.40 12.11
CA ARG A 56 14.07 14.77 10.71
C ARG A 56 14.00 13.53 9.82
N ASP A 57 13.30 13.68 8.70
CA ASP A 57 13.12 12.63 7.69
C ASP A 57 12.42 11.36 8.21
N THR A 58 11.64 11.48 9.30
CA THR A 58 10.77 10.41 9.82
C THR A 58 9.29 10.78 9.72
N GLU A 59 8.46 9.77 9.56
CA GLU A 59 7.01 9.86 9.59
C GLU A 59 6.47 8.69 10.40
N ALA A 60 5.59 8.98 11.35
CA ALA A 60 4.86 7.99 12.12
C ALA A 60 3.37 8.29 12.00
N PHE A 61 2.57 7.26 11.81
CA PHE A 61 1.13 7.39 11.67
C PHE A 61 0.43 6.23 12.35
N THR A 62 -0.72 6.51 12.96
CA THR A 62 -1.62 5.48 13.45
C THR A 62 -3.06 5.97 13.41
N LYS A 63 -3.97 5.06 13.11
CA LYS A 63 -5.40 5.30 13.02
C LYS A 63 -6.14 4.26 13.84
N PHE A 64 -6.88 4.73 14.84
CA PHE A 64 -7.71 3.92 15.71
C PHE A 64 -9.18 4.18 15.46
N TYR A 65 -9.99 3.14 15.62
CA TYR A 65 -11.43 3.20 15.59
C TYR A 65 -12.00 2.61 16.88
N ALA A 66 -13.05 3.24 17.39
CA ALA A 66 -13.85 2.71 18.47
C ALA A 66 -15.34 2.85 18.15
N GLU A 67 -16.10 1.79 18.36
CA GLU A 67 -17.57 1.81 18.30
C GLU A 67 -18.16 1.35 19.63
N LEU A 68 -19.10 2.15 20.11
CA LEU A 68 -19.96 1.80 21.24
C LEU A 68 -21.40 1.81 20.75
N SER A 69 -22.03 0.65 20.74
CA SER A 69 -23.41 0.50 20.29
C SER A 69 -24.19 -0.42 21.21
N ARG A 70 -25.41 -0.02 21.56
CA ARG A 70 -26.36 -0.85 22.33
C ARG A 70 -27.31 -1.65 21.43
N MET A 71 -27.02 -1.70 20.12
CA MET A 71 -27.97 -2.05 19.07
C MET A 71 -27.59 -3.32 18.29
N GLN A 72 -27.16 -4.39 18.96
CA GLN A 72 -27.03 -5.69 18.30
C GLN A 72 -28.19 -6.62 18.71
N ASP A 73 -28.98 -7.04 17.71
CA ASP A 73 -29.98 -8.13 17.77
C ASP A 73 -31.06 -8.06 18.87
N ASN A 74 -31.66 -6.89 19.14
CA ASN A 74 -32.73 -6.74 20.13
C ASN A 74 -32.38 -7.27 21.54
N ASP A 75 -31.09 -7.45 21.83
CA ASP A 75 -30.59 -7.94 23.11
C ASP A 75 -29.98 -6.74 23.88
N PRO A 76 -30.72 -6.13 24.82
CA PRO A 76 -30.25 -4.99 25.59
C PRO A 76 -29.05 -5.31 26.51
N GLU A 77 -28.68 -6.59 26.68
CA GLU A 77 -27.51 -7.02 27.46
C GLU A 77 -26.23 -7.11 26.62
N ARG A 78 -26.34 -7.16 25.28
CA ARG A 78 -25.18 -7.22 24.36
C ARG A 78 -24.77 -5.85 23.85
N GLN A 79 -23.95 -5.17 24.64
CA GLN A 79 -23.28 -3.93 24.21
C GLN A 79 -22.09 -4.26 23.31
N LEU A 80 -22.10 -3.75 22.08
CA LEU A 80 -20.94 -3.81 21.19
C LEU A 80 -19.92 -2.77 21.64
N HIS A 81 -18.75 -3.26 22.04
CA HIS A 81 -17.56 -2.48 22.30
C HIS A 81 -16.49 -2.96 21.33
N GLU A 82 -16.27 -2.20 20.26
CA GLU A 82 -15.22 -2.50 19.30
C GLU A 82 -14.10 -1.47 19.43
N TYR A 83 -12.86 -1.94 19.52
CA TYR A 83 -11.66 -1.11 19.50
C TYR A 83 -10.68 -1.75 18.51
N THR A 84 -10.39 -1.04 17.42
CA THR A 84 -9.63 -1.60 16.30
C THR A 84 -8.55 -0.62 15.85
N LEU A 85 -7.31 -1.09 15.77
CA LEU A 85 -6.26 -0.40 15.02
C LEU A 85 -6.55 -0.61 13.53
N LEU A 86 -6.86 0.48 12.82
CA LEU A 86 -7.24 0.42 11.42
C LEU A 86 -6.03 0.47 10.48
N GLU A 87 -5.08 1.38 10.73
CA GLU A 87 -3.91 1.63 9.89
C GLU A 87 -2.76 2.13 10.76
N GLY A 88 -1.53 1.87 10.34
CA GLY A 88 -0.37 2.53 10.93
C GLY A 88 0.91 2.31 10.16
N HIS A 89 1.87 3.22 10.32
CA HIS A 89 3.21 3.03 9.79
C HIS A 89 4.26 3.86 10.55
N LEU A 90 5.51 3.45 10.37
CA LEU A 90 6.71 4.17 10.74
C LEU A 90 7.66 4.17 9.54
N LYS A 91 8.06 5.35 9.11
CA LYS A 91 8.93 5.58 7.96
C LYS A 91 10.14 6.38 8.37
N TYR A 92 11.30 6.02 7.82
CA TYR A 92 12.52 6.80 7.89
C TYR A 92 13.15 6.87 6.50
N ARG A 93 13.39 8.08 6.02
CA ARG A 93 14.03 8.33 4.73
C ARG A 93 15.40 8.93 4.96
N TRP A 94 16.46 8.26 4.52
CA TRP A 94 17.75 8.92 4.36
C TRP A 94 17.83 9.51 2.94
N PRO A 95 17.81 10.85 2.77
CA PRO A 95 17.59 11.46 1.44
C PRO A 95 18.57 11.02 0.35
N ARG A 96 19.77 10.57 0.73
CA ARG A 96 20.82 10.18 -0.22
C ARG A 96 20.70 8.75 -0.75
N HIS A 97 20.14 7.83 0.03
CA HIS A 97 20.46 6.41 -0.18
C HIS A 97 19.33 5.42 0.03
N PHE A 98 18.45 5.62 1.02
CA PHE A 98 17.44 4.61 1.31
C PHE A 98 16.21 5.17 2.05
N GLU A 99 15.15 4.38 2.04
CA GLU A 99 13.96 4.55 2.86
C GLU A 99 13.60 3.22 3.51
N ILE A 100 13.23 3.25 4.77
CA ILE A 100 12.74 2.09 5.53
C ILE A 100 11.34 2.44 6.03
N LEU A 101 10.43 1.49 5.89
CA LEU A 101 9.05 1.64 6.29
C LEU A 101 8.58 0.33 6.95
N ALA A 102 7.94 0.43 8.11
CA ALA A 102 7.12 -0.64 8.66
C ALA A 102 5.67 -0.15 8.67
N PHE A 103 4.72 -0.99 8.29
CA PHE A 103 3.31 -0.61 8.21
C PHE A 103 2.39 -1.77 8.61
N THR A 104 1.14 -1.43 8.93
CA THR A 104 0.08 -2.37 9.23
C THR A 104 -1.21 -1.86 8.61
N ARG A 105 -1.90 -2.76 7.88
CA ARG A 105 -3.22 -2.54 7.28
C ARG A 105 -3.30 -1.33 6.33
N GLU A 106 -2.21 -1.02 5.64
CA GLU A 106 -2.13 0.12 4.73
C GLU A 106 -1.94 -0.28 3.27
N ASN A 107 -2.79 0.23 2.37
CA ASN A 107 -2.80 -0.11 0.94
C ASN A 107 -1.87 0.75 0.05
N ARG A 108 -1.24 1.79 0.58
CA ARG A 108 -0.46 2.74 -0.22
C ARG A 108 1.01 2.36 -0.41
N TYR A 109 1.52 1.42 0.37
CA TYR A 109 2.96 1.11 0.41
C TYR A 109 3.34 -0.18 -0.33
N TRP A 110 2.37 -0.78 -0.99
CA TRP A 110 2.59 -1.97 -1.81
C TRP A 110 3.40 -1.65 -3.05
N PHE A 111 3.92 -2.71 -3.64
CA PHE A 111 4.83 -2.68 -4.76
C PHE A 111 4.29 -1.81 -5.91
N PRO A 112 5.03 -0.79 -6.39
CA PRO A 112 4.65 -0.09 -7.60
C PRO A 112 4.73 -1.08 -8.75
N GLN A 113 3.56 -1.39 -9.31
CA GLN A 113 3.32 -2.48 -10.24
C GLN A 113 4.44 -2.61 -11.29
N GLY A 114 4.98 -3.82 -11.42
CA GLY A 114 5.40 -4.32 -12.71
C GLY A 114 4.23 -5.12 -13.22
N LEU A 115 3.42 -4.51 -14.09
CA LEU A 115 2.62 -5.04 -15.20
C LEU A 115 1.97 -6.46 -15.15
N PHE A 116 2.06 -7.23 -14.07
CA PHE A 116 1.52 -8.57 -13.96
C PHE A 116 0.63 -8.76 -12.74
N GLU A 117 -0.54 -9.31 -13.04
CA GLU A 117 -1.49 -9.94 -12.10
C GLU A 117 -0.98 -11.30 -11.57
N LEU A 118 0.13 -11.84 -12.10
CA LEU A 118 0.74 -13.11 -11.63
C LEU A 118 1.25 -13.01 -10.18
N VAL A 119 1.63 -11.81 -9.75
CA VAL A 119 1.74 -11.47 -8.33
C VAL A 119 0.55 -10.56 -8.03
N ASN A 120 -0.63 -11.15 -7.86
CA ASN A 120 -1.83 -10.38 -7.55
C ASN A 120 -1.56 -9.57 -6.27
N ALA A 121 -1.46 -8.24 -6.40
CA ALA A 121 -1.22 -7.37 -5.26
C ALA A 121 -2.33 -7.53 -4.22
N ASP A 122 -3.58 -7.84 -4.62
CA ASP A 122 -4.66 -8.13 -3.67
C ASP A 122 -4.41 -9.41 -2.88
N GLN A 123 -3.67 -10.37 -3.42
CA GLN A 123 -3.19 -11.52 -2.65
C GLN A 123 -2.07 -11.12 -1.69
N LEU A 124 -1.22 -10.15 -2.02
CA LEU A 124 -0.19 -9.66 -1.11
C LEU A 124 -0.79 -8.74 -0.01
N THR A 125 -1.73 -7.89 -0.39
CA THR A 125 -2.36 -6.86 0.46
C THR A 125 -3.48 -7.43 1.32
N ASP A 126 -4.04 -8.58 0.95
CA ASP A 126 -5.23 -9.18 1.58
C ASP A 126 -6.36 -8.14 1.75
N GLY A 127 -6.64 -7.38 0.69
CA GLY A 127 -7.63 -6.28 0.73
C GLY A 127 -7.26 -5.12 1.66
N GLY A 128 -6.00 -5.02 2.08
CA GLY A 128 -5.47 -3.99 2.98
C GLY A 128 -5.43 -4.35 4.44
N ASN A 129 -5.41 -5.63 4.78
CA ASN A 129 -5.36 -6.10 6.16
C ASN A 129 -3.97 -6.59 6.61
N SER A 130 -3.01 -6.69 5.70
CA SER A 130 -1.68 -7.21 6.01
C SER A 130 -0.73 -6.16 6.58
N GLN A 131 0.32 -6.64 7.23
CA GLN A 131 1.38 -5.84 7.83
C GLN A 131 2.71 -6.18 7.17
N GLY A 132 3.69 -5.31 7.27
CA GLY A 132 4.96 -5.57 6.62
C GLY A 132 6.03 -4.53 6.84
N ALA A 133 7.17 -4.81 6.23
CA ALA A 133 8.32 -3.94 6.18
C ALA A 133 8.78 -3.77 4.73
N ARG A 134 9.20 -2.56 4.40
CA ARG A 134 9.67 -2.16 3.09
C ARG A 134 10.99 -1.41 3.22
N PHE A 135 11.91 -1.73 2.33
CA PHE A 135 13.22 -1.10 2.23
C PHE A 135 13.47 -0.70 0.78
N ASP A 136 13.49 0.59 0.50
CA ASP A 136 13.88 1.14 -0.81
C ASP A 136 15.31 1.66 -0.73
N TYR A 137 16.07 1.52 -1.81
CA TYR A 137 17.38 2.13 -1.91
C TYR A 137 17.63 2.71 -3.31
N TRP A 138 18.48 3.73 -3.38
CA TRP A 138 18.84 4.40 -4.62
C TRP A 138 20.26 4.95 -4.57
N GLY A 139 20.84 5.14 -5.75
CA GLY A 139 22.13 5.83 -5.92
C GLY A 139 23.36 4.99 -5.58
N PHE A 140 23.22 3.73 -5.19
CA PHE A 140 24.36 2.82 -4.97
C PHE A 140 24.82 2.25 -6.31
N TYR A 141 25.99 2.69 -6.79
CA TYR A 141 26.54 2.29 -8.09
C TYR A 141 25.58 2.50 -9.28
N GLY A 142 24.72 3.52 -9.19
CA GLY A 142 23.68 3.79 -10.19
C GLY A 142 22.47 2.87 -10.13
N ILE A 143 22.46 1.87 -9.23
CA ILE A 143 21.37 0.92 -9.06
C ILE A 143 20.39 1.45 -8.00
N SER A 144 19.12 1.14 -8.20
CA SER A 144 18.07 1.29 -7.21
C SER A 144 17.34 -0.02 -7.01
N GLY A 145 16.62 -0.15 -5.90
CA GLY A 145 15.89 -1.37 -5.65
C GLY A 145 14.99 -1.25 -4.45
N LEU A 146 14.30 -2.35 -4.20
CA LEU A 146 13.25 -2.49 -3.22
C LEU A 146 13.32 -3.90 -2.64
N ALA A 147 13.25 -4.01 -1.32
CA ALA A 147 12.97 -5.24 -0.61
C ALA A 147 11.69 -5.06 0.19
N TYR A 148 10.87 -6.10 0.22
CA TYR A 148 9.54 -6.05 0.80
C TYR A 148 9.24 -7.35 1.50
N TYR A 149 8.77 -7.26 2.73
CA TYR A 149 8.25 -8.37 3.50
C TYR A 149 6.84 -8.03 3.96
N SER A 150 5.92 -8.96 3.83
CA SER A 150 4.59 -8.86 4.44
C SER A 150 4.22 -10.14 5.16
N ASP A 151 3.50 -9.98 6.26
CA ASP A 151 2.96 -11.05 7.07
C ASP A 151 1.45 -10.82 7.23
N TRP A 152 0.72 -11.93 7.35
CA TRP A 152 -0.69 -11.91 7.66
C TRP A 152 -1.07 -12.93 8.73
N SER A 153 -1.33 -12.45 9.93
CA SER A 153 -1.80 -13.28 11.04
C SER A 153 -3.31 -13.62 11.00
N GLY A 154 -4.05 -13.17 9.97
CA GLY A 154 -5.52 -13.13 9.98
C GLY A 154 -6.26 -14.34 9.38
N SER A 155 -5.74 -15.01 8.35
CA SER A 155 -6.41 -16.20 7.77
C SER A 155 -5.47 -17.28 7.22
N GLY A 156 -4.35 -17.52 7.91
CA GLY A 156 -3.58 -18.75 7.75
C GLY A 156 -2.63 -18.82 6.56
N GLY A 157 -2.49 -17.76 5.76
CA GLY A 157 -1.33 -17.57 4.87
C GLY A 157 -0.26 -16.74 5.59
N GLU A 158 0.99 -17.18 5.61
CA GLU A 158 1.95 -16.68 6.60
C GLU A 158 2.75 -15.46 6.12
N ASP A 159 3.42 -15.53 4.97
CA ASP A 159 4.37 -14.48 4.59
C ASP A 159 4.63 -14.33 3.09
N ALA A 160 5.05 -13.12 2.70
CA ALA A 160 5.56 -12.84 1.37
C ALA A 160 6.83 -12.01 1.43
N LEU A 161 7.76 -12.31 0.52
CA LEU A 161 9.04 -11.64 0.38
C LEU A 161 9.26 -11.28 -1.09
N VAL A 162 9.53 -10.02 -1.38
CA VAL A 162 9.76 -9.52 -2.75
C VAL A 162 11.02 -8.67 -2.78
N PHE A 163 11.85 -8.87 -3.79
CA PHE A 163 13.01 -8.06 -4.11
C PHE A 163 12.91 -7.55 -5.54
N ARG A 164 13.24 -6.28 -5.76
CA ARG A 164 13.41 -5.68 -7.08
C ARG A 164 14.72 -4.94 -7.16
N LEU A 165 15.38 -5.08 -8.30
CA LEU A 165 16.56 -4.33 -8.69
C LEU A 165 16.24 -3.57 -9.97
N ASN A 166 16.73 -2.34 -10.09
CA ASN A 166 16.62 -1.52 -11.30
C ASN A 166 17.99 -0.89 -11.60
N ALA A 167 18.49 -1.14 -12.79
CA ALA A 167 19.75 -0.59 -13.30
C ALA A 167 19.46 0.28 -14.53
N PRO A 168 19.71 1.60 -14.48
CA PRO A 168 19.73 2.42 -15.67
C PRO A 168 20.99 2.13 -16.50
N CYS A 169 20.85 2.23 -17.82
CA CYS A 169 21.89 2.04 -18.80
C CYS A 169 21.84 3.16 -19.84
N PHE A 170 23.01 3.48 -20.42
CA PHE A 170 23.14 4.48 -21.48
C PHE A 170 22.60 5.88 -21.11
N GLY A 171 22.89 6.35 -19.90
CA GLY A 171 22.40 7.65 -19.42
C GLY A 171 20.88 7.68 -19.24
N ASP A 172 20.33 6.66 -18.58
CA ASP A 172 18.90 6.44 -18.34
C ASP A 172 18.03 6.37 -19.60
N ARG A 173 18.60 5.95 -20.74
CA ARG A 173 17.84 5.69 -21.97
C ARG A 173 17.17 4.33 -21.95
N ILE A 174 17.84 3.37 -21.31
CA ILE A 174 17.36 2.01 -21.10
C ILE A 174 17.38 1.77 -19.61
N ARG A 175 16.34 1.13 -19.07
CA ARG A 175 16.28 0.65 -17.69
C ARG A 175 16.08 -0.84 -17.73
N LEU A 176 16.93 -1.57 -17.02
CA LEU A 176 16.76 -3.01 -16.82
C LEU A 176 16.29 -3.23 -15.39
N GLY A 177 15.22 -3.98 -15.23
CA GLY A 177 14.68 -4.37 -13.94
C GLY A 177 14.67 -5.89 -13.79
N ALA A 178 14.81 -6.34 -12.56
CA ALA A 178 14.61 -7.73 -12.19
C ALA A 178 13.83 -7.77 -10.88
N THR A 179 12.81 -8.62 -10.80
CA THR A 179 12.01 -8.85 -9.59
C THR A 179 11.99 -10.32 -9.27
N ALA A 180 12.17 -10.66 -8.00
CA ALA A 180 11.99 -11.99 -7.45
C ALA A 180 11.04 -11.89 -6.26
N GLY A 181 9.98 -12.69 -6.26
CA GLY A 181 8.99 -12.73 -5.19
C GLY A 181 8.72 -14.16 -4.77
N ARG A 182 8.46 -14.36 -3.48
CA ARG A 182 7.93 -15.61 -2.93
C ARG A 182 6.77 -15.27 -2.00
N LYS A 183 5.70 -16.05 -2.08
CA LYS A 183 4.60 -16.02 -1.12
C LYS A 183 4.37 -17.43 -0.60
N ASP A 184 4.36 -17.61 0.70
CA ASP A 184 4.03 -18.88 1.36
C ASP A 184 2.54 -18.90 1.74
N TRP A 185 1.91 -20.07 1.62
CA TRP A 185 0.50 -20.28 1.94
C TRP A 185 0.29 -21.18 3.16
N GLY A 186 1.36 -21.63 3.84
CA GLY A 186 1.29 -22.10 5.23
C GLY A 186 0.74 -23.52 5.48
N GLU A 187 0.23 -24.23 4.46
CA GLU A 187 -0.34 -25.58 4.67
C GLU A 187 0.70 -26.72 4.53
N SER A 188 1.81 -26.50 3.81
CA SER A 188 2.90 -27.47 3.61
C SER A 188 4.20 -26.77 3.18
N THR A 189 5.35 -27.43 3.33
CA THR A 189 6.66 -26.95 2.82
C THR A 189 6.72 -26.85 1.29
N SER A 190 5.71 -27.36 0.59
CA SER A 190 5.53 -27.29 -0.86
C SER A 190 4.63 -26.14 -1.33
N ASP A 191 3.96 -25.43 -0.41
CA ASP A 191 2.81 -24.59 -0.75
C ASP A 191 3.21 -23.11 -0.83
N TYR A 192 4.16 -22.82 -1.72
CA TYR A 192 4.60 -21.46 -2.00
C TYR A 192 4.47 -21.12 -3.48
N ASN A 193 4.12 -19.87 -3.73
CA ASN A 193 4.24 -19.25 -5.04
C ASN A 193 5.59 -18.56 -5.15
N SER A 194 6.27 -18.70 -6.28
CA SER A 194 7.47 -17.92 -6.58
C SER A 194 7.32 -17.27 -7.94
N VAL A 195 7.70 -15.99 -8.04
CA VAL A 195 7.73 -15.26 -9.29
C VAL A 195 9.12 -14.72 -9.53
N ILE A 196 9.67 -14.96 -10.72
CA ILE A 196 10.86 -14.28 -11.19
C ILE A 196 10.46 -13.54 -12.45
N SER A 197 10.78 -12.24 -12.52
CA SER A 197 10.53 -11.44 -13.70
C SER A 197 11.71 -10.55 -14.07
N GLY A 198 11.89 -10.34 -15.37
CA GLY A 198 12.77 -9.30 -15.91
C GLY A 198 11.94 -8.24 -16.61
N ASP A 199 12.35 -6.97 -16.48
CA ASP A 199 11.72 -5.86 -17.20
C ASP A 199 12.73 -4.99 -17.95
N ILE A 200 12.31 -4.48 -19.12
CA ILE A 200 13.11 -3.55 -19.92
C ILE A 200 12.27 -2.31 -20.18
N GLY A 201 12.69 -1.20 -19.58
CA GLY A 201 12.21 0.15 -19.82
C GLY A 201 13.01 0.84 -20.91
N VAL A 202 12.36 1.49 -21.87
CA VAL A 202 13.02 2.32 -22.88
C VAL A 202 12.40 3.70 -22.87
N SER A 203 13.22 4.75 -22.69
CA SER A 203 12.77 6.15 -22.71
C SER A 203 12.97 6.75 -24.11
N ALA A 204 11.95 6.67 -24.97
CA ALA A 204 12.08 7.03 -26.38
C ALA A 204 12.54 8.49 -26.60
N GLY A 205 12.05 9.43 -25.80
CA GLY A 205 12.43 10.85 -25.86
C GLY A 205 13.89 11.14 -25.50
N ARG A 206 14.60 10.20 -24.86
CA ARG A 206 16.05 10.31 -24.58
C ARG A 206 16.91 9.64 -25.64
N ILE A 207 16.32 8.77 -26.47
CA ILE A 207 17.00 7.99 -27.51
C ILE A 207 16.89 8.68 -28.87
N LEU A 208 15.70 9.14 -29.22
CA LEU A 208 15.40 9.76 -30.50
C LEU A 208 15.25 11.27 -30.31
N PRO A 209 16.14 12.10 -30.89
CA PRO A 209 16.01 13.56 -30.82
C PRO A 209 14.67 14.07 -31.37
N THR A 210 14.10 13.36 -32.35
CA THR A 210 12.77 13.66 -32.91
C THR A 210 11.63 13.36 -31.94
N ALA A 211 11.87 12.57 -30.90
CA ALA A 211 10.89 12.20 -29.88
C ALA A 211 11.03 13.02 -28.58
N GLU A 212 12.03 13.90 -28.44
CA GLU A 212 12.23 14.74 -27.25
C GLU A 212 11.00 15.59 -26.90
N GLY A 213 10.26 16.04 -27.91
CA GLY A 213 9.03 16.82 -27.75
C GLY A 213 7.87 16.04 -27.12
N PHE A 214 7.98 14.70 -27.03
CA PHE A 214 6.98 13.82 -26.43
C PHE A 214 7.27 13.46 -24.95
N GLY A 215 8.36 13.98 -24.38
CA GLY A 215 8.84 13.59 -23.06
C GLY A 215 9.40 12.16 -23.02
N ASN A 216 9.58 11.61 -21.82
CA ASN A 216 10.05 10.23 -21.67
C ASN A 216 8.88 9.27 -21.90
N ILE A 217 8.74 8.74 -23.11
CA ILE A 217 7.87 7.58 -23.34
C ILE A 217 8.62 6.36 -22.82
N ASP A 218 8.23 5.89 -21.63
CA ASP A 218 8.77 4.68 -21.02
C ASP A 218 7.91 3.49 -21.42
N ILE A 219 8.46 2.60 -22.25
CA ILE A 219 7.86 1.30 -22.57
C ILE A 219 8.52 0.25 -21.72
N THR A 220 7.75 -0.44 -20.88
CA THR A 220 8.27 -1.54 -20.06
C THR A 220 7.74 -2.87 -20.54
N GLY A 221 8.60 -3.73 -21.08
CA GLY A 221 8.27 -5.13 -21.35
C GLY A 221 8.68 -6.00 -20.17
N GLN A 222 7.78 -6.83 -19.64
CA GLN A 222 8.08 -7.76 -18.55
C GLN A 222 7.91 -9.22 -18.99
N ILE A 223 8.73 -10.14 -18.50
CA ILE A 223 8.55 -11.60 -18.65
C ILE A 223 8.62 -12.20 -17.26
N ALA A 224 7.67 -13.05 -16.90
CA ALA A 224 7.63 -13.73 -15.60
C ALA A 224 7.46 -15.24 -15.75
N THR A 225 7.96 -16.01 -14.78
CA THR A 225 7.55 -17.40 -14.52
C THR A 225 6.94 -17.45 -13.12
N SER A 226 5.84 -18.18 -12.96
CA SER A 226 5.17 -18.42 -11.67
C SER A 226 5.02 -19.92 -11.45
N ARG A 227 5.04 -20.34 -10.19
CA ARG A 227 4.65 -21.69 -9.76
C ARG A 227 3.52 -21.54 -8.75
N VAL A 228 2.38 -22.21 -8.97
CA VAL A 228 1.27 -22.27 -8.02
C VAL A 228 1.10 -23.71 -7.51
N PRO A 229 1.06 -23.96 -6.18
CA PRO A 229 0.82 -25.29 -5.61
C PRO A 229 -0.59 -25.80 -5.96
N GLY A 230 -0.70 -27.10 -6.25
CA GLY A 230 -1.99 -27.79 -6.37
C GLY A 230 -2.64 -27.79 -7.75
N GLU A 231 -2.17 -26.99 -8.70
CA GLU A 231 -2.62 -27.07 -10.10
C GLU A 231 -1.82 -28.14 -10.87
N SER A 232 -2.52 -29.15 -11.40
CA SER A 232 -1.90 -30.27 -12.12
C SER A 232 -1.19 -29.87 -13.42
N ASP A 233 -1.50 -28.68 -13.92
CA ASP A 233 -0.92 -28.07 -15.10
C ASP A 233 0.06 -26.95 -14.71
N SER A 234 0.87 -27.14 -13.65
CA SER A 234 1.95 -26.22 -13.24
C SER A 234 3.05 -26.14 -14.32
N VAL A 235 2.68 -25.59 -15.47
CA VAL A 235 3.53 -25.18 -16.57
C VAL A 235 4.10 -23.83 -16.16
N ASP A 236 5.37 -23.59 -16.45
CA ASP A 236 5.99 -22.27 -16.31
C ASP A 236 5.13 -21.24 -17.06
N ASP A 237 4.25 -20.54 -16.36
CA ASP A 237 3.36 -19.56 -16.96
C ASP A 237 4.17 -18.34 -17.37
N ILE A 238 4.44 -18.24 -18.67
CA ILE A 238 5.12 -17.09 -19.28
C ILE A 238 4.07 -16.04 -19.63
N ALA A 239 4.06 -14.94 -18.89
CA ALA A 239 3.29 -13.75 -19.25
C ALA A 239 4.19 -12.67 -19.86
N TRP A 240 3.60 -11.80 -20.68
CA TRP A 240 4.22 -10.59 -21.21
C TRP A 240 3.24 -9.41 -21.12
N ALA A 241 3.75 -8.23 -20.83
CA ALA A 241 2.95 -7.02 -20.71
C ALA A 241 3.77 -5.79 -21.09
N ALA A 242 3.10 -4.75 -21.59
CA ALA A 242 3.70 -3.49 -22.02
C ALA A 242 2.87 -2.29 -21.54
N GLU A 243 3.53 -1.30 -20.96
CA GLU A 243 2.91 -0.07 -20.44
C GLU A 243 3.59 1.16 -21.01
N ILE A 244 2.82 2.24 -21.23
CA ILE A 244 3.35 3.59 -21.48
C ILE A 244 3.12 4.40 -20.20
N ARG A 245 4.20 4.71 -19.47
CA ARG A 245 4.09 5.34 -18.14
C ARG A 245 3.98 6.86 -18.16
N GLN A 246 4.51 7.49 -19.19
CA GLN A 246 4.50 8.94 -19.29
C GLN A 246 4.44 9.32 -20.76
N LEU A 247 3.54 10.24 -21.08
CA LEU A 247 3.44 10.84 -22.41
C LEU A 247 3.22 12.33 -22.25
N LYS A 248 4.15 13.14 -22.79
CA LYS A 248 4.05 14.59 -22.75
C LYS A 248 3.79 15.13 -24.15
N LEU A 249 2.57 15.59 -24.43
CA LEU A 249 2.20 16.19 -25.72
C LEU A 249 2.13 17.70 -25.57
N GLY A 250 3.24 18.40 -25.80
CA GLY A 250 3.33 19.85 -25.63
C GLY A 250 3.13 20.25 -24.15
N PRO A 251 2.10 21.07 -23.80
CA PRO A 251 1.81 21.43 -22.41
C PRO A 251 1.07 20.33 -21.64
N VAL A 252 0.56 19.30 -22.31
CA VAL A 252 -0.21 18.22 -21.67
C VAL A 252 0.74 17.10 -21.25
N GLU A 253 0.64 16.67 -20.01
CA GLU A 253 1.38 15.54 -19.46
C GLU A 253 0.39 14.50 -18.95
N ILE A 254 0.52 13.26 -19.44
CA ILE A 254 -0.23 12.10 -18.98
C ILE A 254 0.74 11.27 -18.14
N GLN A 255 0.43 11.11 -16.85
CA GLN A 255 1.09 10.26 -15.86
C GLN A 255 0.10 9.21 -15.36
#